data_AF-A0A2H6N5F1-F1
#
_entry.id   AF-A0A2H6N5F1-F1
#
_cell.length_a   1.000
_cell.length_b   1.000
_cell.length_c   1.000
_cell.angle_alpha   90.00
_cell.angle_beta   90.00
_cell.angle_gamma   90.00
#
_symmetry.space_group_name_H-M   'P 1'
#
loop_
_entity.id
_entity.type
_entity.pdbx_description
1 polymer ?
#
loop_
_entity_poly.entity_id
_entity_poly.type
_entity_poly.pdbx_seq_one_letter_code
_entity_poly.pdbx_strand_id
1 'polypeptide(L)'
;VIYVPNKQQETYYKKLHEKSLELGKEEICIIGDFNGVSDIKKDYQSTSKKKEKEKYTPKNIFNMIEEQNLIDIWRIHSPKEKQFTFYSIPHKLWSRIDMTWISKTLM
;
A
#
# COMPACT_ATOMS: atom_id res chain seq x y z
N VAL A 1 11.89 1.86 5.72
CA VAL A 1 10.69 2.66 6.05
C VAL A 1 10.46 3.68 4.95
N ILE A 2 9.23 3.91 4.50
CA ILE A 2 8.89 4.85 3.42
C ILE A 2 7.78 5.82 3.85
N TYR A 3 7.69 6.95 3.14
CA TYR A 3 6.55 7.86 3.19
C TYR A 3 6.25 8.30 1.76
N VAL A 4 5.10 7.86 1.25
CA VAL A 4 4.70 8.10 -0.14
C VAL A 4 3.94 9.42 -0.21
N PRO A 5 4.26 10.31 -1.16
CA PRO A 5 3.55 11.58 -1.29
C PRO A 5 2.10 11.38 -1.76
N ASN A 6 1.21 12.30 -1.39
CA ASN A 6 -0.18 12.32 -1.87
C ASN A 6 -0.31 12.64 -3.38
N LYS A 7 0.73 13.18 -4.00
CA LYS A 7 0.81 13.51 -5.44
C LYS A 7 2.04 12.87 -6.04
N GLN A 8 2.02 12.60 -7.35
CA GLN A 8 3.15 12.02 -8.09
C GLN A 8 3.59 10.64 -7.55
N GLN A 9 2.63 9.85 -7.05
CA GLN A 9 2.88 8.52 -6.51
C GLN A 9 3.59 7.63 -7.52
N GLU A 10 3.14 7.59 -8.77
CA GLU A 10 3.76 6.77 -9.82
C GLU A 10 5.27 7.01 -9.97
N THR A 11 5.70 8.28 -9.94
CA THR A 11 7.12 8.65 -10.01
C THR A 11 7.88 8.21 -8.76
N TYR A 12 7.27 8.33 -7.58
CA TYR A 12 7.87 7.87 -6.33
C TYR A 12 8.11 6.36 -6.36
N TYR A 13 7.09 5.59 -6.72
CA TYR A 13 7.16 4.13 -6.74
C TYR A 13 8.10 3.58 -7.81
N LYS A 14 8.19 4.25 -8.98
CA LYS A 14 9.21 3.92 -9.98
C LYS A 14 10.62 4.03 -9.39
N LYS A 15 10.92 5.15 -8.72
CA LYS A 15 12.23 5.36 -8.06
C LYS A 15 12.48 4.38 -6.92
N LEU A 16 11.42 4.04 -6.17
CA LEU A 16 11.51 3.04 -5.11
C LEU A 16 11.87 1.67 -5.68
N HIS A 17 11.24 1.28 -6.80
CA HIS A 17 11.52 0.03 -7.48
C HIS A 17 12.96 -0.02 -8.00
N GLU A 18 13.40 1.01 -8.73
CA GLU A 18 14.79 1.14 -9.23
C GLU A 18 15.80 1.01 -8.08
N LYS A 19 15.60 1.74 -6.97
CA LYS A 19 16.46 1.64 -5.78
C LYS A 19 16.43 0.25 -5.15
N SER A 20 15.28 -0.42 -5.15
CA SER A 20 15.18 -1.75 -4.58
C SER A 20 15.95 -2.78 -5.40
N LEU A 21 15.95 -2.65 -6.73
CA LEU A 21 16.74 -3.49 -7.63
C LEU A 21 18.25 -3.19 -7.47
N GLU A 22 18.64 -1.92 -7.37
CA GLU A 22 20.03 -1.50 -7.13
C GLU A 22 20.60 -2.09 -5.82
N LEU A 23 19.77 -2.22 -4.78
CA LEU A 23 20.18 -2.81 -3.51
C LEU A 23 20.47 -4.32 -3.63
N GLY A 24 19.86 -5.01 -4.60
CA GLY A 24 20.11 -6.43 -4.89
C GLY A 24 19.86 -7.37 -3.71
N LYS A 25 18.91 -7.02 -2.82
CA LYS A 25 18.56 -7.82 -1.64
C LYS A 25 17.38 -8.73 -1.94
N GLU A 26 17.47 -9.98 -1.54
CA GLU A 26 16.37 -10.95 -1.64
C GLU A 26 15.35 -10.76 -0.51
N GLU A 27 15.84 -10.48 0.69
CA GLU A 27 15.03 -10.23 1.88
C GLU A 27 14.76 -8.73 2.03
N ILE A 28 13.51 -8.34 1.73
CA ILE A 28 13.06 -6.96 1.73
C ILE A 28 11.90 -6.82 2.71
N CYS A 29 11.91 -5.73 3.49
CA CYS A 29 10.80 -5.32 4.33
C CYS A 29 10.53 -3.82 4.09
N ILE A 30 9.37 -3.51 3.52
CA ILE A 30 8.89 -2.16 3.24
C ILE A 30 7.75 -1.84 4.19
N ILE A 31 7.99 -0.91 5.10
CA ILE A 31 7.00 -0.43 6.09
C ILE A 31 6.82 1.06 5.91
N GLY A 32 5.61 1.57 6.06
CA GLY A 32 5.37 3.01 6.14
C GLY A 32 3.97 3.43 5.74
N ASP A 33 3.80 4.73 5.52
CA ASP A 33 2.59 5.33 4.98
C ASP A 33 2.67 5.38 3.44
N PHE A 34 1.78 4.63 2.80
CA PHE A 34 1.72 4.49 1.35
C PHE A 34 0.82 5.55 0.69
N ASN A 35 0.08 6.33 1.48
CA ASN A 35 -0.94 7.28 1.02
C ASN A 35 -1.87 6.68 -0.08
N GLY A 36 -2.13 5.37 0.01
CA GLY A 36 -2.88 4.59 -0.97
C GLY A 36 -3.37 3.28 -0.35
N VAL A 37 -4.49 2.75 -0.83
CA VAL A 37 -5.09 1.51 -0.32
C VAL A 37 -4.76 0.31 -1.20
N SER A 38 -4.50 -0.85 -0.59
CA SER A 38 -4.20 -2.09 -1.33
C SER A 38 -5.46 -2.83 -1.78
N ASP A 39 -6.46 -3.00 -0.91
CA ASP A 39 -7.74 -3.64 -1.23
C ASP A 39 -8.93 -2.74 -0.85
N ILE A 40 -9.62 -2.15 -1.82
CA ILE A 40 -10.74 -1.24 -1.57
C ILE A 40 -11.90 -1.89 -0.78
N LYS A 41 -12.09 -3.20 -0.83
CA LYS A 41 -13.21 -3.85 -0.13
C LYS A 41 -12.92 -4.00 1.37
N LYS A 42 -11.64 -4.06 1.74
CA LYS A 42 -11.17 -4.36 3.10
C LYS A 42 -10.47 -3.18 3.77
N ASP A 43 -9.75 -2.38 3.00
CA ASP A 43 -8.89 -1.27 3.44
C ASP A 43 -9.57 0.08 3.31
N TYR A 44 -10.84 0.11 2.91
CA TYR A 44 -11.52 1.36 2.61
C TYR A 44 -13.00 1.31 3.01
N GLN A 45 -13.46 2.36 3.69
CA GLN A 45 -14.85 2.51 4.10
C GLN A 45 -15.28 3.98 4.04
N SER A 46 -16.24 4.27 3.15
CA SER A 46 -16.89 5.58 3.02
C SER A 46 -18.31 5.53 3.55
N THR A 47 -18.73 6.63 4.15
CA THR A 47 -20.15 6.86 4.49
C THR A 47 -20.94 7.44 3.32
N SER A 48 -20.27 7.81 2.22
CA SER A 48 -20.89 8.47 1.06
C SER A 48 -20.95 7.55 -0.16
N LYS A 49 -22.00 7.67 -0.98
CA LYS A 49 -22.17 6.87 -2.22
C LYS A 49 -21.29 7.34 -3.40
N LYS A 50 -20.44 8.35 -3.22
CA LYS A 50 -19.59 8.86 -4.32
C LYS A 50 -18.47 7.85 -4.58
N LYS A 51 -18.42 7.31 -5.80
CA LYS A 51 -17.37 6.36 -6.23
C LYS A 51 -15.99 7.01 -6.13
N GLU A 52 -15.20 6.66 -5.12
CA GLU A 52 -13.82 7.14 -4.95
C GLU A 52 -12.86 6.43 -5.91
N LYS A 53 -12.78 6.94 -7.15
CA LYS A 53 -11.77 6.47 -8.11
C LYS A 53 -10.36 7.02 -7.85
N GLU A 54 -10.20 7.96 -6.91
CA GLU A 54 -8.97 8.75 -6.75
C GLU A 54 -8.00 8.24 -5.68
N LYS A 55 -8.34 7.16 -4.93
CA LYS A 55 -7.50 6.66 -3.82
C LYS A 55 -6.84 5.32 -4.07
N TYR A 56 -6.87 4.82 -5.30
CA TYR A 56 -6.15 3.60 -5.63
C TYR A 56 -4.65 3.86 -5.55
N THR A 57 -3.95 2.94 -4.89
CA THR A 57 -2.55 2.70 -5.15
C THR A 57 -2.39 2.48 -6.66
N PRO A 58 -1.62 3.32 -7.39
CA PRO A 58 -1.39 3.16 -8.81
C PRO A 58 -1.05 1.73 -9.23
N LYS A 59 -1.59 1.26 -10.37
CA LYS A 59 -1.46 -0.15 -10.80
C LYS A 59 0.00 -0.61 -10.92
N ASN A 60 0.90 0.29 -11.31
CA ASN A 60 2.33 0.00 -11.49
C ASN A 60 3.05 -0.44 -10.20
N ILE A 61 2.47 -0.18 -9.03
CA ILE A 61 3.04 -0.59 -7.74
C ILE A 61 2.85 -2.09 -7.53
N PHE A 62 1.73 -2.62 -7.99
CA PHE A 62 1.47 -4.05 -7.91
C PHE A 62 2.46 -4.83 -8.79
N ASN A 63 2.95 -4.25 -9.89
CA ASN A 63 4.02 -4.87 -10.68
C ASN A 63 5.31 -5.02 -9.86
N MET A 64 5.77 -3.98 -9.16
CA MET A 64 6.95 -4.06 -8.28
C MET A 64 6.74 -5.11 -7.18
N ILE A 65 5.57 -5.09 -6.54
CA ILE A 65 5.21 -6.05 -5.48
C ILE A 65 5.24 -7.49 -6.01
N GLU A 66 4.70 -7.72 -7.20
CA GLU A 66 4.65 -9.04 -7.83
C GLU A 66 6.03 -9.50 -8.29
N GLU A 67 6.79 -8.64 -8.97
CA GLU A 67 8.16 -8.91 -9.45
C GLU A 67 9.11 -9.27 -8.30
N GLN A 68 8.95 -8.61 -7.15
CA GLN A 68 9.76 -8.85 -5.95
C GLN A 68 9.13 -9.86 -4.98
N ASN A 69 8.01 -10.48 -5.36
CA ASN A 69 7.27 -11.48 -4.57
C ASN A 69 7.01 -11.03 -3.12
N LEU A 70 6.58 -9.77 -2.97
CA LEU A 70 6.26 -9.16 -1.70
C LEU A 70 4.81 -9.48 -1.29
N ILE A 71 4.59 -9.67 0.00
CA ILE A 71 3.29 -9.93 0.60
C ILE A 71 2.96 -8.91 1.68
N ASP A 72 1.70 -8.48 1.76
CA ASP A 72 1.20 -7.68 2.87
C ASP A 72 0.99 -8.59 4.09
N ILE A 73 1.96 -8.59 5.01
CA ILE A 73 1.98 -9.52 6.14
C ILE A 73 0.80 -9.32 7.09
N TRP A 74 0.32 -8.09 7.23
CA TRP A 74 -0.85 -7.79 8.05
C TRP A 74 -2.10 -8.42 7.45
N ARG A 75 -2.26 -8.32 6.12
CA ARG A 75 -3.43 -8.87 5.44
C ARG A 75 -3.45 -10.39 5.40
N ILE A 76 -2.28 -11.03 5.41
CA ILE A 76 -2.14 -12.49 5.58
C ILE A 76 -2.70 -12.94 6.94
N HIS A 77 -2.30 -12.27 8.03
CA HIS A 77 -2.74 -12.63 9.38
C HIS A 77 -4.19 -12.18 9.68
N SER A 78 -4.65 -11.12 9.02
CA SER A 78 -5.97 -10.51 9.24
C SER A 78 -6.80 -10.47 7.95
N PRO A 79 -7.16 -11.63 7.35
CA PRO A 79 -7.70 -11.69 5.98
C PRO A 79 -9.10 -11.10 5.83
N LYS A 80 -9.89 -11.08 6.92
CA LYS A 80 -11.29 -10.60 6.94
C LYS A 80 -11.48 -9.29 7.69
N GLU A 81 -10.47 -8.86 8.46
CA GLU A 81 -10.59 -7.70 9.34
C GLU A 81 -10.66 -6.39 8.56
N LYS A 82 -11.54 -5.50 9.00
CA LYS A 82 -11.64 -4.13 8.51
C LYS A 82 -11.06 -3.17 9.55
N GLN A 83 -9.74 -3.16 9.64
CA GLN A 83 -8.98 -2.25 10.48
C GLN A 83 -8.34 -1.16 9.61
N PHE A 84 -8.48 0.09 10.05
CA PHE A 84 -8.04 1.28 9.32
C PHE A 84 -6.98 2.04 10.15
N THR A 85 -6.16 2.83 9.47
CA THR A 85 -5.06 3.58 10.11
C THR A 85 -5.20 5.10 9.91
N PHE A 86 -6.07 5.52 8.99
CA PHE A 86 -6.30 6.93 8.70
C PHE A 86 -7.80 7.24 8.55
N TYR A 87 -8.21 8.37 9.11
CA TYR A 87 -9.53 8.97 8.90
C TYR A 87 -9.42 10.32 8.21
N SER A 88 -10.10 10.48 7.09
CA SER A 88 -10.18 11.76 6.40
C SER A 88 -11.42 12.52 6.84
N ILE A 89 -11.24 13.58 7.63
CA ILE A 89 -12.33 14.44 8.10
C ILE A 89 -13.12 15.06 6.93
N PRO A 90 -12.50 15.68 5.92
CA PRO A 90 -13.24 16.34 4.83
C PRO A 90 -14.11 15.37 4.03
N HIS A 91 -13.69 14.11 3.94
CA HIS A 91 -14.37 13.09 3.13
C HIS A 91 -15.16 12.07 3.96
N LYS A 92 -15.11 12.15 5.30
CA LYS A 92 -15.76 11.24 6.25
C LYS A 92 -15.57 9.76 5.88
N LEU A 93 -14.33 9.39 5.60
CA LEU A 93 -13.92 8.04 5.19
C LEU A 93 -12.76 7.53 6.03
N TRP A 94 -12.73 6.21 6.18
CA TRP A 94 -11.65 5.45 6.80
C TRP A 94 -10.85 4.71 5.74
N SER A 95 -9.53 4.67 5.91
CA SER A 95 -8.63 3.91 5.04
C SER A 95 -7.46 3.31 5.82
N ARG A 96 -6.97 2.15 5.36
CA ARG A 96 -5.68 1.59 5.79
C ARG A 96 -4.62 1.99 4.77
N ILE A 97 -3.75 2.91 5.16
CA ILE A 97 -2.67 3.43 4.30
C ILE A 97 -1.28 3.13 4.87
N ASP A 98 -1.21 2.78 6.16
CA ASP A 98 0.01 2.27 6.80
C ASP A 98 0.07 0.76 6.60
N MET A 99 1.11 0.29 5.93
CA MET A 99 1.24 -1.11 5.52
C MET A 99 2.65 -1.65 5.74
N THR A 100 2.75 -2.97 5.79
CA THR A 100 4.02 -3.71 5.88
C THR A 100 4.04 -4.78 4.80
N TRP A 101 4.93 -4.60 3.83
CA TRP A 101 5.17 -5.53 2.74
C TRP A 101 6.51 -6.22 2.95
N ILE A 102 6.54 -7.53 2.93
CA ILE A 102 7.76 -8.32 3.14
C ILE A 102 7.98 -9.30 2.00
N SER A 103 9.23 -9.63 1.70
CA SER A 103 9.55 -10.77 0.84
C SER A 103 8.91 -12.03 1.40
N LYS A 104 8.32 -12.86 0.55
CA LYS A 104 7.72 -14.13 0.96
C LYS A 104 8.71 -15.08 1.66
N THR A 105 10.01 -14.93 1.43
CA THR A 105 11.08 -15.69 2.10
C THR A 105 11.23 -15.37 3.58
N LEU A 106 10.74 -14.21 4.03
CA LEU A 106 10.76 -13.78 5.44
C LEU A 106 9.52 -14.23 6.23
N MET A 107 8.60 -14.98 5.61
CA MET A 107 7.41 -15.56 6.24
C MET A 107 7.66 -17.02 6.58
#